data_AF-A0A3E0W4V8-F1
#
_entry.id   AF-A0A3E0W4V8-F1
#
_cell.length_a   1.000
_cell.length_b   1.000
_cell.length_c   1.000
_cell.angle_alpha   90.00
_cell.angle_beta   90.00
_cell.angle_gamma   90.00
#
_symmetry.space_group_name_H-M   'P 1'
#
loop_
_entity.id
_entity.type
_entity.pdbx_description
1 polymer ?
#
loop_
_entity_poly.entity_id
_entity_poly.type
_entity_poly.pdbx_seq_one_letter_code
_entity_poly.pdbx_strand_id
1 'polypeptide(L)' 'MPKALKRFRAEGSASEPLIFGSHRKAEAVVIPFELYTALLPAIEELEIADLVRERSSAGSSVPLSDLADQLGLDAADYR' A
#
# COMPACT_ATOMS: atom_id res chain seq x y z
N MET A 1 9.74 20.39 -24.05
CA MET A 1 9.73 19.39 -22.94
C MET A 1 10.06 20.10 -21.63
N PRO A 2 9.18 20.07 -20.61
CA PRO A 2 9.43 20.61 -19.27
C PRO A 2 10.77 20.13 -18.67
N LYS A 3 11.53 21.03 -18.02
CA LYS A 3 12.84 20.73 -17.40
C LYS A 3 12.76 19.58 -16.38
N ALA A 4 11.67 19.53 -15.63
CA ALA A 4 11.29 18.45 -14.72
C ALA A 4 11.39 17.06 -15.35
N LEU A 5 10.76 16.88 -16.53
CA LEU A 5 10.74 15.59 -17.22
C LEU A 5 12.11 15.18 -17.74
N LYS A 6 12.98 16.14 -18.08
CA LYS A 6 14.37 15.84 -18.45
C LYS A 6 15.15 15.27 -17.26
N ARG A 7 14.97 15.87 -16.07
CA ARG A 7 15.63 15.41 -14.83
C ARG A 7 15.18 14.00 -14.45
N PHE A 8 13.87 13.77 -14.39
CA PHE A 8 13.32 12.44 -14.08
C PHE A 8 13.78 11.35 -15.05
N ARG A 9 13.99 11.67 -16.33
CA ARG A 9 14.53 10.70 -17.30
C ARG A 9 16.01 10.40 -17.09
N ALA A 10 16.79 11.37 -16.62
CA ALA A 10 18.22 11.22 -16.43
C ALA A 10 18.55 10.48 -15.12
N GLU A 11 17.78 10.75 -14.07
CA GLU A 11 18.07 10.31 -12.69
C GLU A 11 17.15 9.17 -12.20
N GLY A 12 16.04 8.90 -12.90
CA GLY A 12 15.10 7.85 -12.53
C GLY A 12 14.54 8.03 -11.11
N SER A 13 14.44 6.94 -10.36
CA SER A 13 13.96 6.91 -8.97
C SER A 13 14.79 7.75 -7.99
N ALA A 14 16.05 8.05 -8.30
CA ALA A 14 16.92 8.88 -7.45
C ALA A 14 16.71 10.40 -7.65
N SER A 15 15.82 10.79 -8.55
CA SER A 15 15.62 12.20 -8.87
C SER A 15 14.96 12.98 -7.73
N GLU A 16 15.42 14.21 -7.52
CA GLU A 16 14.79 15.13 -6.57
C GLU A 16 13.30 15.37 -6.89
N PRO A 17 12.41 15.26 -5.89
CA PRO A 17 10.99 15.56 -6.06
C PRO A 17 10.72 17.01 -6.46
N LEU A 18 9.59 17.24 -7.14
CA LEU A 18 9.04 18.58 -7.34
C LEU A 18 7.97 18.84 -6.31
N ILE A 19 8.18 19.82 -5.45
CA ILE A 19 7.28 20.15 -4.35
C ILE A 19 6.51 21.42 -4.71
N PHE A 20 5.19 21.37 -4.57
CA PHE A 20 4.27 22.49 -4.73
C PHE A 20 3.75 22.92 -3.38
N GLY A 21 3.61 24.22 -3.16
CA GLY A 21 3.04 24.78 -1.94
C GLY A 21 3.46 26.22 -1.68
N SER A 22 2.90 26.81 -0.63
CA SER A 22 3.23 28.15 -0.13
C SER A 22 4.51 28.14 0.73
N HIS A 23 5.07 29.32 1.03
CA HIS A 23 6.32 29.42 1.79
C HIS A 23 6.23 28.65 3.12
N ARG A 24 7.12 27.66 3.30
CA ARG A 24 7.19 26.73 4.44
C ARG A 24 6.03 25.73 4.61
N LYS A 25 5.16 25.58 3.61
CA LYS A 25 4.09 24.58 3.63
C LYS A 25 4.04 23.82 2.29
N ALA A 26 4.56 22.60 2.29
CA ALA A 26 4.37 21.70 1.17
C ALA A 26 2.89 21.26 1.10
N GLU A 27 2.32 21.28 -0.10
CA GLU A 27 0.91 20.96 -0.37
C GLU A 27 0.77 19.79 -1.35
N ALA A 28 1.70 19.64 -2.30
CA ALA A 28 1.76 18.48 -3.18
C ALA A 28 3.20 18.16 -3.60
N VAL A 29 3.42 16.93 -4.08
CA VAL A 29 4.70 16.49 -4.61
C VAL A 29 4.50 15.71 -5.91
N VAL A 30 5.39 15.90 -6.87
CA VAL A 30 5.51 15.07 -8.07
C VAL A 30 6.84 14.32 -8.01
N ILE A 31 6.77 13.00 -8.12
CA ILE A 31 7.89 12.07 -8.08
C ILE A 31 7.94 11.21 -9.34
N PRO A 32 9.09 10.59 -9.66
CA PRO A 32 9.18 9.57 -10.69
C PRO A 32 8.20 8.43 -10.45
N PHE A 33 7.60 7.90 -11.51
CA PHE A 33 6.63 6.79 -11.41
C PHE A 33 7.25 5.51 -10.82
N GLU A 34 8.51 5.25 -11.13
CA GLU A 34 9.27 4.14 -10.55
C GLU A 34 9.39 4.26 -9.03
N LEU A 35 9.72 5.47 -8.52
CA LEU A 35 9.77 5.75 -7.09
C LEU A 35 8.38 5.60 -6.45
N TYR A 36 7.34 6.12 -7.09
CA TYR A 36 5.97 5.93 -6.62
C TYR A 36 5.61 4.44 -6.45
N THR A 37 5.94 3.63 -7.47
CA THR A 37 5.65 2.19 -7.47
C THR A 37 6.42 1.48 -6.36
N ALA A 38 7.67 1.86 -6.11
CA ALA A 38 8.48 1.33 -5.02
C ALA A 38 7.93 1.69 -3.62
N LEU A 39 7.20 2.80 -3.50
CA LEU A 39 6.59 3.24 -2.24
C LEU A 39 5.24 2.59 -1.96
N LEU A 40 4.52 2.08 -2.97
CA LEU A 40 3.19 1.47 -2.80
C LEU A 40 3.14 0.41 -1.69
N PRO A 41 4.07 -0.56 -1.59
CA PRO A 41 4.01 -1.56 -0.53
C PRO A 41 4.14 -0.96 0.88
N ALA A 42 4.93 0.10 1.04
CA ALA A 42 5.09 0.77 2.32
C ALA A 42 3.84 1.59 2.70
N ILE A 43 3.15 2.16 1.71
CA ILE A 43 1.87 2.85 1.92
C ILE A 43 0.80 1.82 2.35
N GLU A 44 0.70 0.70 1.65
CA GLU A 44 -0.25 -0.37 1.96
C GLU A 44 -0.02 -0.94 3.38
N GLU A 45 1.23 -1.18 3.78
CA GLU A 45 1.55 -1.64 5.13
C GLU A 45 1.04 -0.65 6.19
N LEU A 46 1.22 0.66 6.00
CA LEU A 46 0.73 1.68 6.92
C LEU A 46 -0.80 1.70 7.02
N GLU A 47 -1.49 1.53 5.90
CA GLU A 47 -2.95 1.52 5.84
C GLU A 47 -3.56 0.29 6.55
N ILE A 48 -2.90 -0.86 6.47
CA ILE A 48 -3.43 -2.13 6.98
C ILE A 48 -2.90 -2.45 8.39
N ALA A 49 -1.85 -1.78 8.87
CA ALA A 49 -1.18 -2.09 10.14
C ALA A 49 -2.13 -2.15 11.35
N ASP A 50 -3.07 -1.21 11.47
CA ASP A 50 -4.03 -1.21 12.58
C ASP A 50 -5.03 -2.36 12.48
N LEU A 51 -5.54 -2.64 11.28
CA LEU A 51 -6.46 -3.75 11.02
C LEU A 51 -5.79 -5.10 11.30
N VAL A 52 -4.53 -5.27 10.90
CA VAL A 52 -3.75 -6.47 11.20
C VAL A 52 -3.56 -6.62 12.70
N ARG A 53 -3.14 -5.56 13.40
CA ARG A 53 -2.97 -5.60 14.86
C ARG A 53 -4.26 -5.98 15.59
N GLU A 54 -5.38 -5.36 15.22
CA GLU A 54 -6.68 -5.67 15.80
C GLU A 54 -7.03 -7.14 15.58
N ARG A 55 -6.95 -7.63 14.34
CA ARG A 55 -7.29 -9.01 14.00
C ARG A 55 -6.34 -10.02 14.64
N SER A 56 -5.05 -9.74 14.70
CA SER A 56 -4.07 -10.59 15.39
C SER A 56 -4.32 -10.64 16.90
N SER A 57 -4.79 -9.55 17.51
CA SER A 57 -5.16 -9.52 18.93
C SER A 57 -6.47 -10.25 19.25
N ALA A 58 -7.35 -10.40 18.26
CA ALA A 58 -8.65 -11.07 18.40
C ALA A 58 -8.55 -12.61 18.52
N GLY A 59 -7.36 -13.19 18.32
CA GLY A 59 -7.10 -14.62 18.50
C GLY A 59 -6.49 -15.27 17.26
N SER A 60 -6.19 -16.57 17.37
CA SER A 60 -5.65 -17.34 16.26
C SER A 60 -6.68 -17.56 15.15
N SER A 61 -6.23 -17.54 13.90
CA SER A 61 -7.05 -18.00 12.78
C SER A 61 -7.41 -19.47 12.96
N VAL A 62 -8.65 -19.83 12.62
CA VAL A 62 -9.11 -21.23 12.55
C VAL A 62 -9.09 -21.73 11.10
N PRO A 63 -8.83 -23.03 10.85
CA PRO A 63 -8.98 -23.63 9.53
C PRO A 63 -10.40 -23.42 8.99
N LEU A 64 -10.50 -23.20 7.67
CA LEU A 64 -11.80 -23.00 7.02
C LEU A 64 -12.73 -24.23 7.18
N SER A 65 -12.17 -25.44 7.20
CA SER A 65 -12.92 -26.68 7.47
C SER A 65 -13.63 -26.64 8.82
N ASP A 66 -12.89 -26.25 9.86
CA ASP A 66 -13.38 -26.27 11.23
C ASP A 66 -14.46 -25.20 11.44
N LEU A 67 -14.36 -24.08 10.70
CA LEU A 67 -15.39 -23.05 10.64
C LEU A 67 -16.63 -23.52 9.86
N ALA A 68 -16.45 -24.21 8.73
CA ALA A 68 -17.55 -24.76 7.94
C ALA A 68 -18.33 -25.80 8.74
N ASP A 69 -17.63 -26.69 9.44
CA ASP A 69 -18.22 -27.68 10.35
C ASP A 69 -19.02 -27.00 11.47
N GLN A 70 -18.51 -25.92 12.07
CA GLN A 70 -19.22 -25.12 13.10
C GLN A 70 -20.50 -24.46 12.57
N LEU A 71 -20.52 -24.09 11.29
CA LEU A 71 -21.65 -23.44 10.63
C LEU A 71 -22.61 -24.43 9.97
N GLY A 72 -22.28 -25.73 9.97
CA GLY A 72 -23.06 -26.79 9.32
C GLY A 72 -23.03 -26.72 7.79
N LEU A 73 -21.96 -26.16 7.22
CA LEU A 73 -21.77 -26.06 5.77
C LEU A 73 -20.96 -27.25 5.26
N ASP A 74 -21.45 -27.91 4.21
CA ASP A 74 -20.70 -29.00 3.57
C ASP A 74 -19.69 -28.42 2.55
N ALA A 75 -18.46 -28.92 2.58
CA ALA A 75 -17.43 -28.58 1.61
C ALA A 75 -17.81 -28.93 0.17
N ALA A 76 -18.78 -29.84 -0.02
CA ALA A 76 -19.36 -30.16 -1.32
C ALA A 76 -20.15 -28.99 -1.95
N ASP A 77 -20.61 -28.01 -1.14
CA ASP A 77 -21.47 -26.91 -1.62
C ASP A 77 -20.69 -25.71 -2.19
N TYR A 78 -19.37 -25.65 -2.00
CA TYR A 78 -18.53 -24.51 -2.39
C TYR A 78 -17.19 -24.89 -3.03
N ARG A 79 -17.03 -26.14 -3.48
CA ARG A 79 -15.95 -26.59 -4.36
C ARG A 79 -16.39 -26.61 -5.81
#